data_AF-A0A7C3YG48-F1
#
_entry.id   AF-A0A7C3YG48-F1
#
_cell.length_a   1.000
_cell.length_b   1.000
_cell.length_c   1.000
_cell.angle_alpha   90.00
_cell.angle_beta   90.00
_cell.angle_gamma   90.00
#
_symmetry.space_group_name_H-M   'P 1'
#
loop_
_entity.id
_entity.type
_entity.pdbx_description
1 polymer ?
#
loop_
_entity_poly.entity_id
_entity_poly.type
_entity_poly.pdbx_seq_one_letter_code
_entity_poly.pdbx_strand_id
1 'polypeptide(L)' 'MRLSDDEVNKIIEAVRNQLMKKPEKKVKLGDMEVDYKTIAEALSMADMNLKREIVEEMMNLMFSTKKEDSVEQ' A
#
# COMPACT_ATOMS: atom_id res chain seq x y z
N MET A 1 -10.49 14.45 -2.31
CA MET A 1 -9.34 15.13 -2.93
C MET A 1 -8.57 14.08 -3.73
N ARG A 2 -8.18 14.38 -4.97
CA ARG A 2 -7.35 13.48 -5.78
C ARG A 2 -5.88 13.83 -5.54
N LEU A 3 -5.05 12.85 -5.18
CA LEU A 3 -3.61 13.07 -4.95
C LEU A 3 -2.91 13.46 -6.26
N SER A 4 -1.86 14.27 -6.18
CA SER A 4 -0.94 14.47 -7.30
C SER A 4 -0.08 13.21 -7.55
N ASP A 5 0.51 13.11 -8.74
CA ASP A 5 1.40 12.00 -9.09
C ASP A 5 2.65 11.95 -8.20
N ASP A 6 3.16 13.12 -7.79
CA ASP A 6 4.29 13.23 -6.87
C ASP A 6 3.95 12.70 -5.48
N GLU A 7 2.75 12.97 -4.97
CA GLU A 7 2.28 12.45 -3.68
C GLU A 7 2.12 10.93 -3.74
N VAL A 8 1.52 10.40 -4.82
CA VAL A 8 1.41 8.95 -5.05
C VAL A 8 2.80 8.31 -5.05
N ASN A 9 3.76 8.88 -5.78
CA ASN A 9 5.13 8.35 -5.83
C ASN A 9 5.82 8.35 -4.46
N LYS A 10 5.70 9.44 -3.68
CA LYS A 10 6.27 9.51 -2.32
C LYS A 10 5.70 8.43 -1.40
N ILE A 11 4.40 8.17 -1.49
CA ILE A 11 3.74 7.13 -0.68
C ILE A 11 4.26 5.75 -1.09
N ILE A 12 4.30 5.45 -2.39
CA ILE A 12 4.82 4.18 -2.90
C ILE A 12 6.28 3.96 -2.50
N GLU A 13 7.13 4.99 -2.59
CA GLU A 13 8.52 4.90 -2.14
C GLU A 13 8.63 4.64 -0.63
N ALA A 14 7.80 5.30 0.19
CA ALA A 14 7.77 5.05 1.62
C ALA A 14 7.38 3.60 1.92
N VAL A 15 6.35 3.06 1.25
CA VAL A 15 5.93 1.66 1.39
C VAL A 15 7.05 0.71 0.98
N ARG A 16 7.66 0.94 -0.18
CA ARG A 16 8.80 0.14 -0.67
C ARG A 16 9.94 0.12 0.35
N ASN A 17 10.32 1.28 0.88
CA ASN A 17 11.39 1.39 1.86
C ASN A 17 11.06 0.65 3.17
N GLN A 18 9.80 0.60 3.58
CA GLN A 18 9.40 -0.18 4.76
C GLN A 18 9.46 -1.69 4.50
N LEU A 19 9.01 -2.15 3.33
CA LEU A 19 9.08 -3.57 2.96
C LEU A 19 10.55 -4.06 2.91
N MET A 20 11.44 -3.24 2.35
CA MET A 20 12.87 -3.55 2.24
C MET A 20 13.63 -3.61 3.58
N LYS A 21 13.02 -3.20 4.71
CA LYS A 21 13.62 -3.43 6.05
C LYS A 21 13.57 -4.89 6.48
N LYS A 22 12.63 -5.68 5.94
CA LYS A 22 12.46 -7.11 6.22
C LYS A 22 12.13 -7.87 4.92
N PRO A 23 13.06 -7.91 3.96
CA PRO A 23 12.78 -8.36 2.59
C PRO A 23 12.33 -9.82 2.53
N GLU A 24 12.80 -10.67 3.45
CA GLU A 24 12.44 -12.10 3.51
C GLU A 24 11.12 -12.37 4.23
N LYS A 25 10.49 -11.36 4.84
CA LYS A 25 9.20 -11.57 5.50
C LYS A 25 8.16 -11.90 4.44
N LYS A 26 7.48 -13.02 4.65
CA LYS A 26 6.41 -13.51 3.78
C LYS A 26 5.03 -13.10 4.30
N VAL A 27 4.13 -12.83 3.36
CA VAL A 27 2.71 -12.60 3.62
C VAL A 27 1.86 -13.45 2.68
N LYS A 28 0.70 -13.86 3.16
CA LYS A 28 -0.28 -14.56 2.34
C LYS A 28 -1.14 -13.55 1.58
N LEU A 29 -1.17 -13.69 0.26
CA LEU A 29 -2.03 -12.97 -0.66
C LEU A 29 -2.92 -14.02 -1.35
N GLY A 30 -4.13 -14.22 -0.82
CA GLY A 30 -4.96 -15.36 -1.17
C GLY A 30 -4.26 -16.68 -0.83
N ASP A 31 -4.12 -17.56 -1.83
CA ASP A 31 -3.42 -18.85 -1.70
C ASP A 31 -1.91 -18.77 -1.95
N MET A 32 -1.39 -17.59 -2.32
CA MET A 32 0.02 -17.38 -2.59
C MET A 32 0.75 -16.80 -1.38
N GLU A 33 1.96 -17.28 -1.15
CA GLU A 33 2.86 -16.72 -0.15
C GLU A 33 3.95 -15.92 -0.85
N VAL A 34 3.99 -14.62 -0.60
CA VAL A 34 4.85 -13.66 -1.31
C VAL A 34 5.72 -12.93 -0.29
N ASP A 35 7.01 -12.79 -0.59
CA ASP A 35 7.92 -12.03 0.26
C ASP A 35 7.87 -10.52 0.00
N TYR A 36 8.30 -9.75 1.00
CA TYR A 36 8.29 -8.29 0.95
C TYR A 36 9.17 -7.72 -0.15
N LYS A 37 10.25 -8.40 -0.52
CA LYS A 37 11.10 -8.00 -1.63
C LYS A 37 10.35 -8.05 -2.96
N THR A 38 9.64 -9.14 -3.22
CA THR A 38 8.84 -9.34 -4.44
C THR A 38 7.74 -8.27 -4.54
N ILE A 39 7.08 -7.96 -3.42
CA ILE A 39 6.08 -6.88 -3.38
C ILE A 39 6.72 -5.52 -3.68
N ALA A 40 7.87 -5.22 -3.09
CA ALA A 40 8.61 -3.97 -3.31
C ALA A 40 9.09 -3.79 -4.76
N GLU A 41 9.51 -4.89 -5.41
CA GLU A 41 9.89 -4.92 -6.83
C GLU A 41 8.68 -4.69 -7.73
N ALA A 42 7.56 -5.36 -7.47
CA ALA A 42 6.31 -5.17 -8.22
C ALA A 42 5.82 -3.70 -8.14
N LEU A 43 5.86 -3.08 -6.96
CA LEU A 43 5.52 -1.66 -6.78
C LEU A 43 6.45 -0.72 -7.55
N SER A 44 7.72 -1.11 -7.76
CA SER A 44 8.68 -0.30 -8.52
C SER A 44 8.43 -0.36 -10.02
N MET A 45 7.96 -1.50 -10.52
CA MET A 45 7.64 -1.72 -11.94
C MET A 45 6.23 -1.27 -12.34
N ALA A 46 5.34 -1.09 -11.37
CA ALA A 46 3.97 -0.62 -11.61
C ALA A 46 3.93 0.76 -12.29
N ASP A 47 2.99 0.91 -13.23
CA ASP A 47 2.70 2.20 -13.84
C ASP A 47 1.98 3.15 -12.86
N MET A 48 1.85 4.42 -13.26
CA MET A 48 1.28 5.46 -12.40
C MET A 48 -0.20 5.26 -12.08
N ASN A 49 -0.98 4.64 -12.96
CA ASN A 49 -2.40 4.40 -12.71
C ASN A 49 -2.55 3.32 -11.62
N LEU A 50 -1.82 2.22 -11.75
CA LEU A 50 -1.85 1.14 -10.76
C LEU A 50 -1.31 1.62 -9.39
N LYS A 51 -0.22 2.39 -9.38
CA LYS A 51 0.29 3.01 -8.14
C LYS A 51 -0.76 3.87 -7.45
N ARG A 52 -1.51 4.65 -8.23
CA ARG A 52 -2.57 5.51 -7.72
C ARG A 52 -3.71 4.70 -7.14
N GLU A 53 -4.19 3.67 -7.84
CA GLU A 53 -5.24 2.77 -7.34
C GLU A 53 -4.85 2.15 -6.00
N ILE A 54 -3.61 1.64 -5.89
CA ILE A 54 -3.08 1.05 -4.65
C ILE A 54 -3.11 2.07 -3.50
N VAL A 55 -2.63 3.29 -3.74
CA VAL A 55 -2.59 4.33 -2.71
C VAL A 55 -4.00 4.76 -2.29
N GLU A 56 -4.92 4.88 -3.24
CA GLU A 56 -6.32 5.26 -2.95
C GLU A 56 -7.03 4.16 -2.14
N GLU A 57 -6.84 2.89 -2.47
CA GLU A 57 -7.34 1.75 -1.67
C GLU A 57 -6.76 1.74 -0.25
N MET A 58 -5.44 1.95 -0.10
CA MET A 58 -4.80 2.04 1.22
C MET A 58 -5.39 3.18 2.06
N MET A 59 -5.63 4.34 1.44
CA MET A 59 -6.28 5.46 2.12
C MET A 59 -7.72 5.10 2.52
N ASN A 60 -8.50 4.51 1.62
CA ASN A 60 -9.87 4.11 1.90
C ASN A 60 -9.94 3.16 3.09
N LEU A 61 -9.05 2.16 3.18
CA LEU A 61 -8.97 1.25 4.32
C LEU A 61 -8.65 1.98 5.64
N MET A 62 -7.71 2.94 5.63
CA MET A 62 -7.35 3.72 6.82
C MET A 62 -8.42 4.72 7.25
N PHE A 63 -9.22 5.24 6.32
CA PHE A 63 -10.31 6.17 6.62
C PHE A 63 -11.64 5.45 6.92
N SER A 64 -11.82 4.22 6.42
CA SER A 64 -13.01 3.42 6.71
C SER A 64 -12.96 2.83 8.12
N THR A 65 -11.79 2.43 8.61
CA THR A 65 -11.63 1.99 10.02
C THR A 65 -11.90 3.08 11.04
N LYS A 66 -11.80 4.36 10.67
CA LYS A 66 -12.17 5.49 11.55
C LYS A 66 -13.68 5.71 11.70
N LYS A 67 -14.53 5.11 10.86
CA LYS A 67 -15.99 5.30 10.96
C LYS A 67 -16.67 4.32 11.90
N GLU A 68 -16.08 3.17 12.18
CA GLU A 68 -16.71 2.16 13.05
C GLU A 68 -16.43 2.40 14.54
N ASP A 69 -15.37 3.13 14.91
CA ASP A 69 -15.08 3.48 16.32
C ASP A 69 -15.83 4.74 16.83
N SER A 70 -16.89 5.19 16.16
CA SER A 70 -17.69 6.37 16.59
C SER A 70 -19.19 6.09 16.74
N VAL A 71 -19.59 4.83 16.91
CA VAL A 71 -20.97 4.48 17.28
C VAL A 71 -20.98 3.74 18.62
N GLU A 72 -20.51 4.39 19.67
CA GLU A 72 -20.98 4.16 21.04
C GLU A 72 -20.82 5.46 21.83
N GLN A 73 -21.90 6.23 21.92
CA GLN A 73 -22.46 6.81 23.16
C GLN A 73 -23.71 7.65 22.86
#